data_AF-A0A255XKQ7-F1
#
_entry.id   AF-A0A255XKQ7-F1
#
_cell.length_a   1.000
_cell.length_b   1.000
_cell.length_c   1.000
_cell.angle_alpha   90.00
_cell.angle_beta   90.00
_cell.angle_gamma   90.00
#
_symmetry.space_group_name_H-M   'P 1'
#
loop_
_entity.id
_entity.type
_entity.pdbx_description
1 polymer ?
#
loop_
_entity_poly.entity_id
_entity_poly.type
_entity_poly.pdbx_seq_one_letter_code
_entity_poly.pdbx_strand_id
1 'polypeptide(L)'
;MSKPIQFLGDSLDALRGFPDKIRQRAGFELRAVQIGADPSDWKPMASVGDSVREIRLRDATGAFRILYVATLPDRVLVLHAFQKKSQKTADKDIDLARQRLKTWRAAR
;
A
#
# COMPACT_ATOMS: atom_id res chain seq x y z
N MET A 1 -12.36 -17.55 1.92
CA MET A 1 -12.46 -16.38 2.84
C MET A 1 -11.48 -15.31 2.37
N SER A 2 -11.84 -14.03 2.43
CA SER A 2 -10.92 -12.93 2.08
C SER A 2 -10.11 -12.50 3.30
N LYS A 3 -8.80 -12.32 3.15
CA LYS A 3 -7.91 -11.82 4.22
C LYS A 3 -8.35 -10.42 4.66
N PRO A 4 -8.55 -10.12 5.96
CA PRO A 4 -8.76 -8.75 6.43
C PRO A 4 -7.56 -7.86 6.08
N ILE A 5 -7.81 -6.56 5.94
CA ILE A 5 -6.75 -5.56 5.78
C ILE A 5 -6.47 -4.93 7.14
N GLN A 6 -5.20 -4.89 7.53
CA GLN A 6 -4.71 -4.07 8.63
C GLN A 6 -3.99 -2.85 8.07
N PHE A 7 -4.46 -1.66 8.40
CA PHE A 7 -3.82 -0.39 8.06
C PHE A 7 -2.89 0.03 9.21
N LEU A 8 -1.68 0.48 8.87
CA LEU A 8 -0.71 1.01 9.84
C LEU A 8 -0.68 2.53 9.84
N GLY A 9 -0.55 3.12 11.03
CA GLY A 9 -0.50 4.57 11.20
C GLY A 9 -1.70 5.27 10.54
N ASP A 10 -1.41 6.34 9.81
CA ASP A 10 -2.40 7.14 9.07
C ASP A 10 -2.75 6.58 7.69
N SER A 11 -2.28 5.37 7.32
CA SER A 11 -2.41 4.89 5.94
C SER A 11 -3.85 4.75 5.45
N LEU A 12 -4.80 4.49 6.36
CA LEU A 12 -6.22 4.49 6.04
C LEU A 12 -6.75 5.89 5.74
N ASP A 13 -6.38 6.88 6.57
CA ASP A 13 -6.82 8.26 6.40
C ASP A 13 -6.19 8.90 5.16
N ALA A 14 -4.92 8.62 4.90
CA ALA A 14 -4.25 9.03 3.67
C ALA A 14 -4.92 8.43 2.41
N LEU A 15 -5.32 7.15 2.45
CA LEU A 15 -6.07 6.52 1.36
C LEU A 15 -7.46 7.14 1.20
N ARG A 16 -8.14 7.44 2.30
CA ARG A 16 -9.46 8.09 2.28
C ARG A 16 -9.41 9.50 1.69
N GLY A 17 -8.27 10.19 1.84
CA GLY A 17 -7.98 11.49 1.23
C GLY A 17 -7.68 11.45 -0.27
N PHE A 18 -7.62 10.26 -0.90
CA PHE A 18 -7.50 10.18 -2.35
C PHE A 18 -8.76 10.69 -3.06
N PRO A 19 -8.64 11.23 -4.30
CA PRO A 19 -9.79 11.56 -5.13
C PRO A 19 -10.73 10.36 -5.30
N ASP A 20 -12.04 10.60 -5.40
CA ASP A 20 -13.06 9.54 -5.33
C ASP A 20 -12.81 8.38 -6.29
N LYS A 21 -12.47 8.67 -7.56
CA LYS A 21 -12.17 7.62 -8.57
C LYS A 21 -10.94 6.80 -8.21
N ILE A 22 -9.90 7.44 -7.69
CA ILE A 22 -8.68 6.76 -7.23
C ILE A 22 -8.98 5.94 -5.97
N ARG A 23 -9.76 6.46 -5.04
CA ARG A 23 -10.16 5.75 -3.81
C ARG A 23 -11.00 4.51 -4.14
N GLN A 24 -11.94 4.62 -5.08
CA GLN A 24 -12.73 3.48 -5.55
C GLN A 24 -11.82 2.41 -6.20
N ARG A 25 -10.91 2.83 -7.08
CA ARG A 25 -9.95 1.91 -7.70
C ARG A 25 -9.03 1.27 -6.66
N ALA A 26 -8.53 2.04 -5.69
CA ALA A 26 -7.75 1.52 -4.57
C ALA A 26 -8.47 0.41 -3.81
N GLY A 27 -9.77 0.60 -3.53
CA GLY A 27 -10.61 -0.42 -2.90
C GLY A 27 -10.72 -1.70 -3.73
N PHE A 28 -10.91 -1.57 -5.05
CA PHE A 28 -10.96 -2.71 -5.98
C PHE A 28 -9.62 -3.47 -6.02
N GLU A 29 -8.50 -2.76 -6.16
CA GLU A 29 -7.17 -3.39 -6.20
C GLU A 29 -6.83 -4.06 -4.86
N LEU A 30 -7.14 -3.43 -3.73
CA LEU A 30 -6.95 -4.02 -2.41
C LEU A 30 -7.83 -5.26 -2.21
N ARG A 31 -9.05 -5.26 -2.75
CA ARG A 31 -9.95 -6.43 -2.71
C ARG A 31 -9.34 -7.62 -3.46
N ALA A 32 -8.68 -7.39 -4.60
CA ALA A 32 -7.96 -8.44 -5.32
C ALA A 32 -6.87 -9.07 -4.43
N VAL A 33 -6.08 -8.24 -3.74
CA VAL A 33 -5.05 -8.70 -2.80
C VAL A 33 -5.67 -9.52 -1.64
N GLN A 34 -6.80 -9.10 -1.09
CA GLN A 34 -7.48 -9.83 -0.01
C GLN A 34 -7.89 -11.25 -0.40
N ILE A 35 -8.17 -11.50 -1.68
CA ILE A 35 -8.56 -12.83 -2.17
C ILE A 35 -7.38 -13.60 -2.79
N GLY A 36 -6.15 -13.08 -2.67
CA GLY A 36 -4.94 -13.72 -3.16
C GLY A 36 -4.63 -13.47 -4.63
N ALA A 37 -5.36 -12.58 -5.30
CA ALA A 37 -5.04 -12.12 -6.65
C ALA A 37 -4.07 -10.94 -6.61
N ASP A 38 -3.33 -10.76 -7.70
CA ASP A 38 -2.48 -9.59 -7.87
C ASP A 38 -3.30 -8.37 -8.34
N PRO A 39 -2.92 -7.14 -7.93
CA PRO A 39 -3.46 -5.92 -8.51
C PRO A 39 -3.21 -5.81 -10.01
N SER A 40 -3.97 -4.97 -10.71
CA SER A 40 -3.79 -4.72 -12.14
C SER A 40 -2.45 -4.07 -12.49
N ASP A 41 -1.93 -3.21 -11.61
CA ASP A 41 -0.64 -2.56 -11.75
C ASP A 41 0.10 -2.51 -10.42
N TRP A 42 1.17 -3.30 -10.30
CA TRP A 42 2.01 -3.34 -9.11
C TRP A 42 3.48 -3.63 -9.42
N LYS A 43 4.34 -3.46 -8.40
CA LYS A 43 5.74 -3.92 -8.45
C LYS A 43 6.27 -4.28 -7.04
N PRO A 44 7.34 -5.10 -6.93
CA PRO A 44 8.07 -5.27 -5.68
C PRO A 44 8.71 -3.96 -5.19
N MET A 45 8.85 -3.82 -3.87
CA MET A 45 9.50 -2.69 -3.20
C MET A 45 10.58 -3.19 -2.22
N ALA A 46 11.61 -3.82 -2.77
CA ALA A 46 12.75 -4.34 -2.00
C ALA A 46 13.47 -3.24 -1.19
N SER A 47 13.39 -1.98 -1.62
CA SER A 47 13.89 -0.87 -0.82
C SER A 47 13.17 -0.79 0.53
N VAL A 48 11.88 -1.10 0.63
CA VAL A 48 11.14 -1.08 1.90
C VAL A 48 11.28 -2.41 2.66
N GLY A 49 11.27 -3.53 1.94
CA GLY A 49 11.53 -4.87 2.47
C GLY A 49 11.11 -5.97 1.51
N ASP A 50 11.64 -7.18 1.70
CA ASP A 50 11.55 -8.28 0.72
C ASP A 50 10.12 -8.74 0.38
N SER A 51 9.18 -8.56 1.32
CA SER A 51 7.77 -8.94 1.14
C SER A 51 6.86 -7.77 0.78
N VAL A 52 7.42 -6.58 0.52
CA VAL A 52 6.66 -5.36 0.28
C VAL A 52 6.40 -5.20 -1.22
N ARG A 53 5.17 -4.86 -1.56
CA ARG A 53 4.70 -4.55 -2.91
C ARG A 53 4.07 -3.16 -2.94
N GLU A 54 4.08 -2.54 -4.12
CA GLU A 54 3.48 -1.24 -4.40
C GLU A 54 2.34 -1.40 -5.42
N ILE A 55 1.12 -1.00 -5.06
CA ILE A 55 0.03 -0.77 -6.03
C ILE A 55 0.24 0.60 -6.67
N ARG A 56 0.15 0.66 -8.00
CA ARG A 56 0.34 1.90 -8.77
C ARG A 56 -0.98 2.36 -9.37
N LEU A 57 -1.53 3.44 -8.80
CA LEU A 57 -2.74 4.09 -9.30
C LEU A 57 -2.38 5.40 -9.98
N ARG A 58 -3.06 5.73 -11.08
CA ARG A 58 -2.88 6.99 -11.81
C ARG A 58 -4.16 7.39 -12.52
N ASP A 59 -4.43 8.68 -12.57
CA ASP A 59 -5.43 9.30 -13.44
C ASP A 59 -5.03 10.76 -13.74
N ALA A 60 -5.95 11.56 -14.27
CA ALA A 60 -5.74 12.98 -14.55
C ALA A 60 -5.41 13.83 -13.32
N THR A 61 -5.73 13.37 -12.11
CA THR A 61 -5.46 14.06 -10.84
C THR A 61 -4.08 13.75 -10.26
N GLY A 62 -3.38 12.75 -10.81
CA GLY A 62 -1.99 12.44 -10.48
C GLY A 62 -1.71 10.97 -10.32
N ALA A 63 -0.61 10.67 -9.62
CA ALA A 63 -0.15 9.31 -9.34
C ALA A 63 -0.24 9.01 -7.84
N PHE A 64 -0.78 7.85 -7.48
CA PHE A 64 -1.02 7.46 -6.09
C PHE A 64 -0.49 6.05 -5.85
N ARG A 65 0.05 5.80 -4.66
CA ARG A 65 0.71 4.55 -4.31
C ARG A 65 0.19 4.01 -3.00
N ILE A 66 0.12 2.68 -2.94
CA ILE A 66 -0.20 1.94 -1.72
C ILE A 66 0.89 0.89 -1.53
N LEU A 67 1.63 0.98 -0.42
CA LEU A 67 2.65 0.02 -0.05
C LEU A 67 2.05 -1.02 0.91
N TYR A 68 2.21 -2.30 0.60
CA TYR A 68 1.54 -3.37 1.33
C TYR A 68 2.37 -4.67 1.38
N VAL A 69 2.02 -5.55 2.33
CA VAL A 69 2.51 -6.93 2.43
C VAL A 69 1.34 -7.89 2.26
N ALA A 70 1.46 -8.83 1.32
CA ALA A 70 0.42 -9.83 1.02
C ALA A 70 0.82 -11.29 1.36
N THR A 71 2.07 -11.50 1.77
CA THR A 71 2.60 -12.84 2.08
C THR A 71 2.16 -13.38 3.44
N LEU A 72 1.52 -12.55 4.28
CA LEU A 72 1.00 -13.00 5.57
C LEU A 72 -0.19 -13.95 5.36
N PRO A 73 -0.28 -15.07 6.10
CA PRO A 73 -1.33 -16.06 5.89
C PRO A 73 -2.72 -15.54 6.26
N ASP A 74 -2.81 -14.64 7.24
CA ASP A 74 -4.04 -14.23 7.91
C ASP A 74 -4.54 -12.82 7.55
N ARG A 75 -3.71 -11.97 6.94
CA ARG A 75 -4.07 -10.56 6.64
C ARG A 75 -3.30 -9.97 5.46
N VAL A 76 -3.78 -8.84 4.97
CA VAL A 76 -3.02 -7.91 4.12
C VAL A 76 -2.61 -6.73 4.99
N LEU A 77 -1.33 -6.39 5.02
CA LEU A 77 -0.83 -5.28 5.84
C LEU A 77 -0.54 -4.08 4.94
N VAL A 78 -1.30 -3.00 5.07
CA VAL A 78 -1.04 -1.73 4.35
C VAL A 78 -0.15 -0.86 5.22
N LEU A 79 1.03 -0.53 4.69
CA LEU A 79 2.07 0.22 5.39
C LEU A 79 1.88 1.73 5.21
N HIS A 80 1.61 2.15 3.98
CA HIS A 80 1.59 3.56 3.60
C HIS A 80 0.74 3.78 2.35
N ALA A 81 0.05 4.92 2.27
CA ALA A 81 -0.68 5.36 1.10
C ALA A 81 -0.38 6.84 0.87
N PHE A 82 -0.06 7.24 -0.36
CA PHE A 82 0.35 8.62 -0.66
C PHE A 82 0.14 9.00 -2.12
N GLN A 83 0.00 10.30 -2.37
CA GLN A 83 0.12 10.89 -3.71
C GLN A 83 1.58 11.18 -4.03
N LYS A 84 2.05 10.65 -5.15
CA LYS A 84 3.42 10.77 -5.62
C LYS A 84 3.56 12.04 -6.47
N LYS A 85 4.43 12.95 -6.04
CA LYS A 85 4.65 14.27 -6.68
C LYS A 85 5.87 14.33 -7.60
N SER A 86 6.71 13.30 -7.63
CA SER A 86 7.95 13.24 -8.43
C SER A 86 8.04 11.93 -9.23
N GLN A 87 9.13 11.72 -9.98
CA GLN A 87 9.35 10.50 -10.79
C GLN A 87 9.84 9.29 -9.97
N LYS A 88 10.60 9.50 -8.90
CA LYS A 88 10.98 8.45 -7.92
C LYS A 88 10.06 8.50 -6.69
N THR A 89 9.93 7.40 -5.95
CA THR A 89 9.26 7.47 -4.64
C THR A 89 10.18 8.25 -3.71
N ALA A 90 9.64 9.21 -2.96
CA ALA A 90 10.46 10.04 -2.10
C ALA A 90 11.03 9.21 -0.94
N ASP A 91 12.26 9.49 -0.53
CA ASP A 91 12.94 8.72 0.52
C ASP A 91 12.13 8.72 1.82
N LYS A 92 11.49 9.85 2.16
CA LYS A 92 10.57 9.95 3.30
C LYS A 92 9.43 8.92 3.29
N ASP A 93 8.88 8.59 2.12
CA ASP A 93 7.77 7.63 2.00
C ASP A 93 8.29 6.19 2.13
N ILE A 94 9.51 5.93 1.63
CA ILE A 94 10.21 4.66 1.79
C ILE A 94 10.54 4.45 3.27
N ASP A 95 11.12 5.45 3.93
CA ASP A 95 11.57 5.37 5.31
C ASP A 95 10.39 5.24 6.29
N LEU A 96 9.30 5.97 6.04
CA LEU A 96 8.07 5.81 6.83
C LEU A 96 7.50 4.39 6.71
N ALA A 97 7.44 3.84 5.49
CA ALA A 97 6.97 2.48 5.29
C ALA A 97 7.89 1.42 5.94
N ARG A 98 9.22 1.62 5.86
CA ARG A 98 10.22 0.78 6.55
C ARG A 98 10.02 0.80 8.06
N GLN A 99 9.88 2.00 8.64
CA GLN A 99 9.71 2.18 10.07
C GLN A 99 8.42 1.52 10.57
N ARG A 100 7.31 1.68 9.84
CA ARG A 100 6.04 1.03 10.18
C ARG A 100 6.13 -0.48 10.13
N LEU A 101 6.77 -1.03 9.08
CA LEU A 101 6.99 -2.46 8.98
C LEU A 101 7.87 -2.99 10.11
N LYS A 102 8.98 -2.30 10.43
CA LYS A 102 9.87 -2.66 11.55
C LYS A 102 9.13 -2.65 12.88
N THR A 103 8.36 -1.60 13.15
CA THR A 103 7.60 -1.45 14.40
C THR A 103 6.54 -2.55 14.53
N TRP A 104 5.79 -2.82 13.46
CA TRP A 104 4.79 -3.89 13.46
C TRP A 104 5.41 -5.27 13.69
N ARG A 105 6.58 -5.55 13.10
CA ARG A 105 7.31 -6.82 13.33
C ARG A 105 7.81 -6.96 14.77
N ALA A 106 8.21 -5.87 15.41
CA ALA A 106 8.70 -5.88 16.79
C ALA A 106 7.58 -6.01 17.83
N ALA A 107 6.34 -5.67 17.47
CA ALA A 107 5.17 -5.75 18.34
C ALA A 107 4.37 -7.06 18.19
N ARG A 108 4.93 -8.04 17.48
CA ARG A 108 4.32 -9.34 17.17
C ARG A 108 4.99 -10.44 17.97
#